data_AF-A0A392MJ24-F1
#
_entry.id   AF-A0A392MJ24-F1
#
_cell.length_a   1.000
_cell.length_b   1.000
_cell.length_c   1.000
_cell.angle_alpha   90.00
_cell.angle_beta   90.00
_cell.angle_gamma   90.00
#
_symmetry.space_group_name_H-M   'P 1'
#
loop_
_entity.id
_entity.type
_entity.pdbx_description
1 polymer ?
#
loop_
_entity_poly.entity_id
_entity_poly.type
_entity_poly.pdbx_seq_one_letter_code
_entity_poly.pdbx_strand_id
1 'polypeptide(L)'
;PPSIVTDEICTACDFNRPGKTCLRKLEWVWRGSTFTAKKSDYYHLKKQIESEFVDGTNERHINGYLTSQLPNSVKLESACAKIHFMLTLFAGFVLSGSSFRDRRYEYKGLNKVWKGKLSEAKGSGNSMKIQEAQDMVVLYDSLQLAHKCILNSFYGYVMRKGARWYSMEMAGVVTYTGAKIIQNARLLVEKIGKPLELDTDGIWCALPGSFPENFTFKT
;
A
#
# COMPACT_ATOMS: atom_id res chain seq x y z
N PRO A 1 -2.72 12.23 -0.44
CA PRO A 1 -1.74 13.04 -1.22
C PRO A 1 -1.63 14.50 -0.78
N PRO A 2 -2.71 15.30 -0.72
CA PRO A 2 -2.59 16.72 -0.34
C PRO A 2 -2.21 16.94 1.13
N SER A 3 -2.38 15.93 1.98
CA SER A 3 -1.97 15.95 3.38
C SER A 3 -0.45 15.80 3.57
N ILE A 4 0.30 15.49 2.51
CA ILE A 4 1.77 15.44 2.55
C ILE A 4 2.28 16.83 2.18
N VAL A 5 2.96 17.48 3.11
CA VAL A 5 3.40 18.87 2.97
C VAL A 5 4.92 18.96 3.08
N THR A 6 5.50 19.94 2.39
CA THR A 6 6.90 20.31 2.56
C THR A 6 7.05 21.22 3.79
N ASP A 7 8.29 21.42 4.24
CA ASP A 7 8.59 22.36 5.31
C ASP A 7 8.17 23.77 4.96
N GLU A 8 8.40 24.21 3.72
CA GLU A 8 7.98 25.51 3.21
C GLU A 8 6.46 25.73 3.37
N ILE A 9 5.66 24.76 2.91
CA ILE A 9 4.18 24.81 3.04
C ILE A 9 3.77 24.83 4.51
N CYS A 10 4.40 24.01 5.34
CA CYS A 10 4.08 23.97 6.77
C CYS A 10 4.48 25.27 7.48
N THR A 11 5.59 25.91 7.08
CA THR A 11 6.04 27.17 7.67
C THR A 11 5.12 28.34 7.33
N ALA A 12 4.56 28.36 6.12
CA ALA A 12 3.62 29.37 5.66
C ALA A 12 2.19 29.17 6.18
N CYS A 13 1.92 28.09 6.94
CA CYS A 13 0.59 27.77 7.43
C CYS A 13 0.23 28.59 8.69
N ASP A 14 -0.98 29.16 8.73
CA ASP A 14 -1.49 29.94 9.88
C ASP A 14 -1.52 29.15 11.22
N PHE A 15 -1.56 27.82 11.12
CA PHE A 15 -1.54 26.91 12.26
C PHE A 15 -0.12 26.54 12.73
N ASN A 16 0.93 27.10 12.12
CA ASN A 16 2.31 26.89 12.51
C ASN A 16 2.68 27.66 13.77
N ARG A 17 2.15 27.21 14.92
CA ARG A 17 2.39 27.81 16.24
C ARG A 17 3.25 26.87 17.11
N PRO A 18 3.97 27.40 18.13
CA PRO A 18 4.64 26.58 19.12
C PRO A 18 3.67 25.55 19.73
N GLY A 19 4.09 24.29 19.85
CA GLY A 19 3.25 23.21 20.37
C GLY A 19 2.22 22.62 19.39
N LYS A 20 2.33 22.90 18.08
CA LYS A 20 1.42 22.31 17.07
C LYS A 20 1.42 20.77 17.14
N THR A 21 0.23 20.19 17.15
CA THR A 21 0.00 18.73 17.15
C THR A 21 -0.49 18.19 15.81
N CYS A 22 -0.74 19.08 14.85
CA CYS A 22 -1.31 18.73 13.54
C CYS A 22 -0.31 18.11 12.56
N LEU A 23 1.00 18.24 12.83
CA LEU A 23 2.07 17.76 11.96
C LEU A 23 2.64 16.44 12.47
N ARG A 24 2.41 15.36 11.71
CA ARG A 24 2.97 14.05 12.01
C ARG A 24 4.16 13.78 11.09
N LYS A 25 5.32 13.44 11.67
CA LYS A 25 6.49 13.02 10.91
C LYS A 25 6.42 11.52 10.66
N LEU A 26 6.49 11.11 9.41
CA LEU A 26 6.46 9.70 9.00
C LEU A 26 7.68 9.39 8.13
N GLU A 27 8.18 8.17 8.25
CA GLU A 27 9.32 7.68 7.48
C GLU A 27 8.86 6.82 6.31
N TRP A 28 9.64 6.85 5.24
CA TRP A 28 9.52 5.92 4.11
C TRP A 28 10.87 5.70 3.46
N VAL A 29 10.95 4.68 2.59
CA VAL A 29 12.17 4.37 1.85
C VAL A 29 11.88 4.54 0.37
N TRP A 30 12.62 5.46 -0.26
CA TRP A 30 12.69 5.55 -1.71
C TRP A 30 13.66 4.50 -2.24
N ARG A 31 13.31 3.90 -3.38
CA ARG A 31 14.18 2.98 -4.13
C ARG A 31 14.13 3.34 -5.60
N GLY A 32 15.29 3.51 -6.21
CA GLY A 32 15.43 3.81 -7.62
C GLY A 32 16.51 2.98 -8.28
N SER A 33 16.29 2.71 -9.56
CA SER A 33 17.27 2.15 -10.48
C SER A 33 17.84 3.30 -11.31
N THR A 34 19.14 3.56 -11.19
CA THR A 34 19.84 4.57 -11.99
C THR A 34 20.86 3.90 -12.90
N PHE A 35 21.24 4.57 -13.99
CA PHE A 35 22.41 4.13 -14.76
C PHE A 35 23.68 4.30 -13.92
N THR A 36 24.66 3.40 -14.10
CA THR A 36 26.00 3.59 -13.50
C THR A 36 26.76 4.75 -14.15
N ALA A 37 26.35 5.16 -15.35
CA ALA A 37 26.95 6.27 -16.08
C ALA A 37 26.84 7.58 -15.29
N LYS A 38 27.94 8.33 -15.26
CA LYS A 38 27.98 9.65 -14.60
C LYS A 38 27.39 10.72 -15.50
N LYS A 39 27.14 11.89 -14.92
CA LYS A 39 26.68 13.08 -15.64
C LYS A 39 27.63 13.47 -16.79
N SER A 40 28.94 13.26 -16.63
CA SER A 40 29.94 13.46 -17.69
C SER A 40 29.68 12.58 -18.91
N ASP A 41 29.42 11.29 -18.66
CA ASP A 41 29.25 10.28 -19.70
C ASP A 41 27.98 10.57 -20.49
N TYR A 42 26.90 10.96 -19.79
CA TYR A 42 25.66 11.43 -20.42
C TYR A 42 25.91 12.61 -21.38
N TYR A 43 26.63 13.65 -20.94
CA TYR A 43 26.89 14.80 -21.80
C TYR A 43 27.85 14.49 -22.95
N HIS A 44 28.80 13.59 -22.75
CA HIS A 44 29.68 13.12 -23.83
C HIS A 44 28.87 12.39 -24.91
N LEU A 45 28.04 11.43 -24.52
CA LEU A 45 27.14 10.74 -25.46
C LEU A 45 26.18 11.72 -26.15
N LYS A 46 25.62 12.66 -25.39
CA LYS A 46 24.71 13.67 -25.93
C LYS A 46 25.39 14.49 -27.04
N LYS A 47 26.58 15.03 -26.78
CA LYS A 47 27.33 15.80 -27.78
C LYS A 47 27.70 14.98 -29.01
N GLN A 48 28.09 13.72 -28.82
CA GLN A 48 28.41 12.83 -29.93
C GLN A 48 27.18 12.61 -30.83
N ILE A 49 26.02 12.28 -30.25
CA ILE A 49 24.78 12.06 -30.99
C ILE A 49 24.33 13.36 -31.67
N GLU A 50 24.41 14.50 -31.00
CA GLU A 50 24.10 15.81 -31.60
C GLU A 50 25.02 16.14 -32.79
N SER A 51 26.29 15.69 -32.78
CA SER A 51 27.21 15.88 -33.91
C SER A 51 26.96 14.93 -35.08
N GLU A 52 26.41 13.74 -34.82
CA GLU A 52 26.09 12.74 -35.84
C GLU A 52 24.75 13.04 -36.55
N PHE A 53 23.81 13.72 -35.88
CA PHE A 53 22.52 14.13 -36.43
C PHE A 53 22.58 15.55 -37.02
N VAL A 54 22.92 15.66 -38.31
CA VAL A 54 23.04 16.94 -39.04
C VAL A 54 21.70 17.47 -39.58
N ASP A 55 20.66 16.64 -39.71
CA ASP A 55 19.38 17.04 -40.30
C ASP A 55 18.21 17.01 -39.30
N GLY A 56 17.99 18.16 -38.63
CA GLY A 56 16.70 18.76 -38.20
C GLY A 56 15.49 17.92 -37.76
N THR A 57 15.62 16.63 -37.43
CA THR A 57 14.48 15.75 -37.15
C THR A 57 14.40 15.35 -35.67
N ASN A 58 13.38 15.92 -35.02
CA ASN A 58 12.74 15.51 -33.75
C ASN A 58 13.65 15.16 -32.54
N GLU A 59 13.75 16.08 -31.57
CA GLU A 59 14.32 15.88 -30.22
C GLU A 59 13.82 14.61 -29.49
N ARG A 60 12.61 14.13 -29.82
CA ARG A 60 12.04 12.90 -29.22
C ARG A 60 12.78 11.62 -29.63
N HIS A 61 13.37 11.59 -30.83
CA HIS A 61 14.14 10.43 -31.31
C HIS A 61 15.51 10.32 -30.61
N ILE A 62 16.13 11.48 -30.34
CA ILE A 62 17.44 11.59 -29.70
C ILE A 62 17.42 11.04 -28.27
N ASN A 63 16.39 11.38 -27.47
CA ASN A 63 16.28 10.90 -26.08
C ASN A 63 16.07 9.37 -25.99
N GLY A 64 15.32 8.79 -26.92
CA GLY A 64 15.15 7.33 -26.99
C GLY A 64 16.46 6.62 -27.32
N TYR A 65 17.21 7.16 -28.29
CA TYR A 65 18.51 6.62 -28.70
C TYR A 65 19.58 6.75 -27.60
N LEU A 66 19.66 7.91 -26.93
CA LEU A 66 20.55 8.12 -25.77
C LEU A 66 20.31 7.08 -24.68
N THR A 67 19.04 6.79 -24.38
CA THR A 67 18.68 5.82 -23.34
C THR A 67 19.09 4.39 -23.74
N SER A 68 19.02 4.06 -25.03
CA SER A 68 19.49 2.75 -25.53
C SER A 68 21.01 2.59 -25.58
N GLN A 69 21.75 3.69 -25.68
CA GLN A 69 23.22 3.73 -25.78
C GLN A 69 23.91 3.77 -24.41
N LEU A 70 23.21 4.22 -23.36
CA LEU A 70 23.75 4.17 -21.99
C LEU A 70 23.94 2.71 -21.56
N PRO A 71 25.05 2.37 -20.89
CA PRO A 71 25.34 1.01 -20.50
C PRO A 71 24.20 0.43 -19.64
N ASN A 72 23.80 -0.81 -19.94
CA ASN A 72 22.71 -1.54 -19.25
C ASN A 72 22.97 -1.77 -17.75
N SER A 73 24.13 -1.39 -17.22
CA SER A 73 24.45 -1.51 -15.82
C SER A 73 23.59 -0.55 -15.00
N VAL A 74 22.63 -1.13 -14.30
CA VAL A 74 21.73 -0.46 -13.37
C VAL A 74 22.35 -0.52 -11.97
N LYS A 75 22.49 0.65 -11.34
CA LYS A 75 22.78 0.78 -9.92
C LYS A 75 21.46 0.93 -9.16
N LEU A 76 21.28 0.10 -8.13
CA LEU A 76 20.16 0.25 -7.20
C LEU A 76 20.56 1.20 -6.08
N GLU A 77 19.75 2.22 -5.86
CA GLU A 77 19.91 3.17 -4.77
C GLU A 77 18.67 3.17 -3.88
N SER A 78 18.89 3.25 -2.57
CA SER A 78 17.83 3.34 -1.58
C SER A 78 18.12 4.45 -0.58
N ALA A 79 17.14 5.30 -0.32
CA ALA A 79 17.27 6.40 0.63
C ALA A 79 16.07 6.42 1.58
N CYS A 80 16.34 6.55 2.88
CA CYS A 80 15.28 6.81 3.87
C CYS A 80 14.93 8.29 3.84
N ALA A 81 13.65 8.60 3.72
CA ALA A 81 13.13 9.95 3.69
C ALA A 81 12.07 10.14 4.78
N LYS A 82 11.97 11.37 5.28
CA LYS A 82 10.94 11.79 6.23
C LYS A 82 9.97 12.70 5.52
N ILE A 83 8.69 12.48 5.74
CA ILE A 83 7.64 13.39 5.28
C ILE A 83 6.87 13.97 6.45
N HIS A 84 6.26 15.12 6.18
CA HIS A 84 5.36 15.79 7.08
C HIS A 84 3.92 15.59 6.62
N PHE A 85 3.13 14.93 7.46
CA PHE A 85 1.72 14.67 7.22
C PHE A 85 0.88 15.62 8.08
N MET A 86 0.09 16.47 7.43
CA MET A 86 -0.79 17.44 8.09
C MET A 86 -2.24 16.92 8.12
N LEU A 87 -2.79 16.72 9.32
CA LEU A 87 -4.12 16.11 9.48
C LEU A 87 -5.29 16.96 8.97
N THR A 88 -5.12 18.28 8.83
CA THR A 88 -6.20 19.22 8.49
C THR A 88 -6.47 19.35 6.99
N LEU A 89 -5.57 18.86 6.13
CA LEU A 89 -5.70 18.95 4.68
C LEU A 89 -6.39 17.69 4.12
N PHE A 90 -7.65 17.89 3.70
CA PHE A 90 -8.42 17.00 2.82
C PHE A 90 -8.94 15.69 3.44
N ALA A 91 -10.10 15.76 4.08
CA ALA A 91 -10.82 14.60 4.58
C ALA A 91 -11.45 13.74 3.45
N GLY A 92 -11.80 14.31 2.29
CA GLY A 92 -12.64 13.61 1.28
C GLY A 92 -12.09 12.27 0.76
N PHE A 93 -10.80 12.17 0.45
CA PHE A 93 -10.19 10.91 -0.03
C PHE A 93 -10.11 9.85 1.08
N VAL A 94 -9.74 10.27 2.30
CA VAL A 94 -9.66 9.40 3.48
C VAL A 94 -11.05 8.94 3.94
N LEU A 95 -12.04 9.84 3.90
CA LEU A 95 -13.44 9.56 4.24
C LEU A 95 -14.04 8.57 3.24
N SER A 96 -13.79 8.74 1.94
CA SER A 96 -14.24 7.79 0.91
C SER A 96 -13.65 6.39 1.15
N GLY A 97 -12.32 6.29 1.34
CA GLY A 97 -11.67 5.01 1.65
C GLY A 97 -12.19 4.36 2.94
N SER A 98 -12.47 5.16 3.97
CA SER A 98 -13.04 4.68 5.24
C SER A 98 -14.46 4.15 5.05
N SER A 99 -15.31 4.86 4.29
CA SER A 99 -16.67 4.42 3.96
C SER A 99 -16.69 3.07 3.22
N PHE A 100 -15.80 2.89 2.23
CA PHE A 100 -15.66 1.60 1.54
C PHE A 100 -15.19 0.47 2.46
N ARG A 101 -14.31 0.78 3.43
CA ARG A 101 -13.81 -0.20 4.41
C ARG A 101 -14.91 -0.63 5.35
N ASP A 102 -15.68 0.31 5.87
CA ASP A 102 -16.72 0.04 6.86
C ASP A 102 -17.85 -0.78 6.20
N ARG A 103 -18.26 -0.42 4.98
CA ARG A 103 -19.20 -1.23 4.18
C ARG A 103 -18.69 -2.64 3.89
N ARG A 104 -17.39 -2.80 3.62
CA ARG A 104 -16.81 -4.15 3.47
C ARG A 104 -16.93 -4.96 4.76
N TYR A 105 -16.72 -4.34 5.92
CA TYR A 105 -16.84 -5.02 7.21
C TYR A 105 -18.26 -5.45 7.52
N GLU A 106 -19.28 -4.69 7.11
CA GLU A 106 -20.68 -5.13 7.17
C GLU A 106 -20.88 -6.43 6.38
N TYR A 107 -20.46 -6.47 5.11
CA TYR A 107 -20.59 -7.69 4.29
C TYR A 107 -19.75 -8.85 4.81
N LYS A 108 -18.55 -8.59 5.32
CA LYS A 108 -17.70 -9.62 5.95
C LYS A 108 -18.36 -10.19 7.22
N GLY A 109 -19.00 -9.34 8.01
CA GLY A 109 -19.77 -9.74 9.19
C GLY A 109 -20.97 -10.60 8.82
N LEU A 110 -21.76 -10.15 7.84
CA LEU A 110 -22.89 -10.91 7.32
C LEU A 110 -22.47 -12.27 6.75
N ASN A 111 -21.37 -12.32 5.99
CA ASN A 111 -20.79 -13.59 5.51
C ASN A 111 -20.49 -14.56 6.67
N LYS A 112 -19.89 -14.07 7.77
CA LYS A 112 -19.62 -14.89 8.95
C LYS A 112 -20.91 -15.42 9.61
N VAL A 113 -21.92 -14.56 9.76
CA VAL A 113 -23.23 -14.94 10.32
C VAL A 113 -23.90 -16.01 9.47
N TRP A 114 -23.93 -15.82 8.15
CA TRP A 114 -24.56 -16.76 7.23
C TRP A 114 -23.80 -18.08 7.11
N LYS A 115 -22.47 -18.09 7.27
CA LYS A 115 -21.70 -19.35 7.42
C LYS A 115 -22.11 -20.12 8.67
N GLY A 116 -22.38 -19.43 9.79
CA GLY A 116 -22.94 -20.03 11.00
C GLY A 116 -24.32 -20.64 10.74
N LYS A 117 -25.24 -19.86 10.17
CA LYS A 117 -26.59 -20.33 9.80
C LYS A 117 -26.58 -21.50 8.82
N LEU A 118 -25.63 -21.53 7.88
CA LEU A 118 -25.47 -22.66 6.96
C LEU A 118 -25.05 -23.94 7.72
N SER A 119 -24.18 -23.82 8.72
CA SER A 119 -23.81 -24.96 9.57
C SER A 119 -25.00 -25.48 10.38
N GLU A 120 -25.82 -24.58 10.93
CA GLU A 120 -27.06 -24.92 11.66
C GLU A 120 -28.10 -25.57 10.72
N ALA A 121 -28.31 -25.00 9.53
CA ALA A 121 -29.25 -25.51 8.54
C ALA A 121 -28.87 -26.93 8.07
N LYS A 122 -27.57 -27.19 7.85
CA LYS A 122 -27.04 -28.52 7.55
C LYS A 122 -27.33 -29.53 8.66
N GLY A 123 -27.25 -29.11 9.92
CA GLY A 123 -27.61 -29.95 11.08
C GLY A 123 -29.11 -30.26 11.16
N SER A 124 -29.97 -29.38 10.66
CA SER A 124 -31.43 -29.55 10.67
C SER A 124 -32.01 -30.39 9.51
N GLY A 125 -31.23 -30.66 8.46
CA GLY A 125 -31.63 -31.48 7.31
C GLY A 125 -32.66 -30.86 6.34
N ASN A 126 -33.04 -29.58 6.52
CA ASN A 126 -34.01 -28.92 5.64
C ASN A 126 -33.34 -28.39 4.35
N SER A 127 -33.61 -29.05 3.22
CA SER A 127 -33.03 -28.71 1.91
C SER A 127 -33.26 -27.27 1.48
N MET A 128 -34.45 -26.71 1.73
CA MET A 128 -34.78 -25.33 1.33
C MET A 128 -33.95 -24.30 2.10
N LYS A 129 -33.79 -24.49 3.42
CA LYS A 129 -32.99 -23.59 4.27
C LYS A 129 -31.50 -23.71 3.99
N ILE A 130 -31.03 -24.90 3.62
CA ILE A 130 -29.63 -25.12 3.22
C ILE A 130 -29.33 -24.34 1.94
N GLN A 131 -30.20 -24.43 0.93
CA GLN A 131 -30.02 -23.71 -0.33
C GLN A 131 -30.02 -22.19 -0.11
N GLU A 132 -31.01 -21.67 0.62
CA GLU A 132 -31.08 -20.23 0.96
C GLU A 132 -29.82 -19.74 1.69
N ALA A 133 -29.39 -20.46 2.73
CA ALA A 133 -28.19 -20.08 3.48
C ALA A 133 -26.93 -20.15 2.60
N GLN A 134 -26.84 -21.11 1.69
CA GLN A 134 -25.72 -21.24 0.76
C GLN A 134 -25.68 -20.09 -0.24
N ASP A 135 -26.81 -19.71 -0.82
CA ASP A 135 -26.93 -18.57 -1.73
C ASP A 135 -26.53 -17.26 -1.04
N MET A 136 -26.97 -17.06 0.21
CA MET A 136 -26.60 -15.88 1.00
C MET A 136 -25.10 -15.84 1.34
N VAL A 137 -24.47 -16.98 1.62
CA VAL A 137 -23.02 -17.05 1.83
C VAL A 137 -22.27 -16.62 0.56
N VAL A 138 -22.69 -17.11 -0.61
CA VAL A 138 -22.08 -16.76 -1.90
C VAL A 138 -22.27 -15.27 -2.21
N LEU A 139 -23.46 -14.72 -1.97
CA LEU A 139 -23.76 -13.30 -2.16
C LEU A 139 -22.84 -12.42 -1.31
N TYR A 140 -22.77 -12.65 0.00
CA TYR A 140 -21.97 -11.81 0.88
C TYR A 140 -20.47 -12.01 0.70
N ASP A 141 -20.02 -13.20 0.27
CA ASP A 141 -18.61 -13.39 -0.09
C ASP A 141 -18.26 -12.56 -1.33
N SER A 142 -19.12 -12.60 -2.35
CA SER A 142 -18.94 -11.82 -3.57
C SER A 142 -18.91 -10.32 -3.27
N LEU A 143 -19.84 -9.83 -2.44
CA LEU A 143 -19.92 -8.42 -2.05
C LEU A 143 -18.68 -7.96 -1.26
N GLN A 144 -18.21 -8.74 -0.27
CA GLN A 144 -17.03 -8.36 0.51
C GLN A 144 -15.74 -8.42 -0.33
N LEU A 145 -15.62 -9.38 -1.25
CA LEU A 145 -14.48 -9.49 -2.16
C LEU A 145 -14.47 -8.34 -3.18
N ALA A 146 -15.61 -7.97 -3.74
CA ALA A 146 -15.71 -6.81 -4.64
C ALA A 146 -15.23 -5.52 -3.94
N HIS A 147 -15.65 -5.30 -2.70
CA HIS A 147 -15.19 -4.15 -1.91
C HIS A 147 -13.71 -4.27 -1.51
N LYS A 148 -13.19 -5.49 -1.30
CA LYS A 148 -11.74 -5.72 -1.09
C LYS A 148 -10.94 -5.24 -2.30
N CYS A 149 -11.37 -5.57 -3.52
CA CYS A 149 -10.69 -5.14 -4.75
C CYS A 149 -10.66 -3.61 -4.89
N ILE A 150 -11.78 -2.94 -4.62
CA ILE A 150 -11.85 -1.47 -4.63
C ILE A 150 -10.93 -0.87 -3.56
N LEU A 151 -10.95 -1.38 -2.33
CA LEU A 151 -10.09 -0.92 -1.24
C LEU A 151 -8.61 -1.04 -1.55
N ASN A 152 -8.19 -2.20 -2.06
CA ASN A 152 -6.80 -2.43 -2.46
C ASN A 152 -6.40 -1.51 -3.63
N SER A 153 -7.36 -1.14 -4.49
CA SER A 153 -7.14 -0.21 -5.59
C SER A 153 -6.89 1.21 -5.12
N PHE A 154 -7.40 1.67 -3.96
CA PHE A 154 -7.07 3.01 -3.43
C PHE A 154 -5.57 3.17 -3.14
N TYR A 155 -4.95 2.12 -2.58
CA TYR A 155 -3.51 2.09 -2.36
C TYR A 155 -2.73 2.10 -3.68
N GLY A 156 -3.14 1.33 -4.68
CA GLY A 156 -2.50 1.35 -6.00
C GLY A 156 -2.74 2.65 -6.77
N TYR A 157 -3.89 3.29 -6.57
CA TYR A 157 -4.31 4.49 -7.29
C TYR A 157 -3.34 5.66 -7.07
N VAL A 158 -2.84 5.85 -5.85
CA VAL A 158 -1.92 6.96 -5.54
C VAL A 158 -0.57 6.84 -6.25
N MET A 159 -0.26 5.68 -6.83
CA MET A 159 0.95 5.42 -7.63
C MET A 159 0.66 5.23 -9.12
N ARG A 160 -0.60 5.34 -9.56
CA ARG A 160 -0.96 5.17 -10.97
C ARG A 160 -0.50 6.38 -11.79
N LYS A 161 0.18 6.12 -12.91
CA LYS A 161 0.56 7.17 -13.88
C LYS A 161 -0.70 7.93 -14.35
N GLY A 162 -0.66 9.26 -14.27
CA GLY A 162 -1.79 10.13 -14.62
C GLY A 162 -2.92 10.19 -13.59
N ALA A 163 -2.75 9.62 -12.38
CA ALA A 163 -3.71 9.79 -11.30
C ALA A 163 -3.80 11.26 -10.87
N ARG A 164 -5.02 11.76 -10.66
CA ARG A 164 -5.26 13.12 -10.16
C ARG A 164 -4.64 13.35 -8.79
N TRP A 165 -4.63 12.31 -7.95
CA TRP A 165 -4.04 12.32 -6.62
C TRP A 165 -2.85 11.37 -6.56
N TYR A 166 -1.85 11.61 -7.39
CA TYR A 166 -0.58 10.89 -7.35
C TYR A 166 0.28 11.35 -6.14
N SER A 167 0.87 10.41 -5.42
CA SER A 167 1.92 10.67 -4.43
C SER A 167 2.71 9.39 -4.13
N MET A 168 3.99 9.42 -4.49
CA MET A 168 4.93 8.34 -4.24
C MET A 168 5.21 8.18 -2.74
N GLU A 169 5.31 9.31 -2.06
CA GLU A 169 5.57 9.41 -0.62
C GLU A 169 4.45 8.74 0.18
N MET A 170 3.19 8.97 -0.20
CA MET A 170 2.04 8.36 0.48
C MET A 170 2.10 6.83 0.39
N ALA A 171 2.33 6.30 -0.80
CA ALA A 171 2.45 4.87 -1.01
C ALA A 171 3.68 4.28 -0.28
N GLY A 172 4.80 5.00 -0.31
CA GLY A 172 6.02 4.64 0.40
C GLY A 172 5.82 4.56 1.91
N VAL A 173 5.13 5.53 2.51
CA VAL A 173 4.84 5.52 3.94
C VAL A 173 3.94 4.36 4.34
N VAL A 174 2.88 4.08 3.56
CA VAL A 174 1.95 2.98 3.84
C VAL A 174 2.68 1.64 3.84
N THR A 175 3.48 1.37 2.80
CA THR A 175 4.25 0.13 2.69
C THR A 175 5.33 -0.01 3.74
N TYR A 176 6.08 1.06 4.00
CA TYR A 176 7.13 1.05 5.01
C TYR A 176 6.57 0.85 6.42
N THR A 177 5.44 1.49 6.73
CA THR A 177 4.75 1.30 8.01
C THR A 177 4.21 -0.12 8.15
N GLY A 178 3.57 -0.66 7.10
CA GLY A 178 3.11 -2.05 7.07
C GLY A 178 4.26 -3.04 7.31
N ALA A 179 5.39 -2.84 6.63
CA ALA A 179 6.59 -3.65 6.80
C ALA A 179 7.13 -3.59 8.24
N LYS A 180 7.19 -2.41 8.87
CA LYS A 180 7.60 -2.28 10.28
C LYS A 180 6.64 -3.03 11.22
N ILE A 181 5.33 -2.94 11.01
CA ILE A 181 4.34 -3.61 11.85
C ILE A 181 4.52 -5.14 11.79
N ILE A 182 4.61 -5.71 10.58
CA ILE A 182 4.72 -7.16 10.42
C ILE A 182 6.09 -7.68 10.89
N GLN A 183 7.17 -6.90 10.71
CA GLN A 183 8.49 -7.23 11.25
C GLN A 183 8.47 -7.25 12.78
N ASN A 184 7.83 -6.27 13.42
CA ASN A 184 7.69 -6.25 14.88
C ASN A 184 6.87 -7.44 15.39
N ALA A 185 5.76 -7.79 14.70
CA ALA A 185 4.96 -8.96 15.03
C ALA A 185 5.78 -10.26 14.89
N ARG A 186 6.58 -10.38 13.82
CA ARG A 186 7.49 -11.51 13.62
C ARG A 186 8.49 -11.65 14.77
N LEU A 187 9.10 -10.55 15.21
CA LEU A 187 10.04 -10.57 16.34
C LEU A 187 9.39 -11.07 17.64
N LEU A 188 8.09 -10.81 17.82
CA LEU A 188 7.34 -11.37 18.95
C LEU A 188 7.10 -12.87 18.75
N VAL A 189 6.67 -13.29 17.57
CA VAL A 189 6.43 -14.70 17.22
C VAL A 189 7.70 -15.53 17.39
N GLU A 190 8.87 -15.03 17.00
CA GLU A 190 10.17 -15.70 17.17
C GLU A 190 10.54 -15.97 18.64
N LYS A 191 9.99 -15.20 19.58
CA LYS A 191 10.25 -15.40 21.02
C LYS A 191 9.35 -16.49 21.64
N ILE A 192 8.18 -16.71 21.07
CA ILE A 192 7.15 -17.61 21.63
C ILE A 192 6.98 -18.90 20.82
N GLY A 193 7.48 -18.93 19.59
CA GLY A 193 7.37 -20.06 18.67
C GLY A 193 8.25 -19.89 17.45
N LYS A 194 7.87 -20.51 16.33
CA LYS A 194 8.66 -20.54 15.11
C LYS A 194 7.88 -19.93 13.94
N PRO A 195 8.28 -18.78 13.37
CA PRO A 195 7.71 -18.30 12.12
C PRO A 195 8.12 -19.22 10.97
N LEU A 196 7.19 -19.48 10.06
CA LEU A 196 7.36 -20.34 8.89
C LEU A 196 7.38 -19.51 7.60
N GLU A 197 6.38 -18.65 7.45
CA GLU A 197 6.23 -17.79 6.27
C GLU A 197 5.72 -16.41 6.71
N LEU A 198 6.18 -15.37 6.02
CA LEU A 198 5.73 -14.00 6.21
C LEU A 198 5.41 -13.42 4.84
N ASP A 199 4.16 -13.03 4.65
CA ASP A 199 3.71 -12.34 3.44
C ASP A 199 2.94 -11.09 3.84
N THR A 200 3.48 -9.92 3.46
CA THR A 200 2.87 -8.58 3.52
C THR A 200 2.21 -8.16 4.85
N ASP A 201 1.10 -8.78 5.23
CA ASP A 201 0.29 -8.54 6.41
C ASP A 201 -0.03 -9.82 7.24
N GLY A 202 0.46 -10.99 6.84
CA GLY A 202 0.25 -12.28 7.50
C GLY A 202 1.54 -12.99 7.90
N ILE A 203 1.47 -13.76 9.00
CA ILE A 203 2.56 -14.63 9.46
C ILE A 203 1.98 -16.03 9.68
N TRP A 204 2.51 -17.01 8.95
CA TRP A 204 2.33 -18.42 9.29
C TRP A 204 3.38 -18.81 10.31
N CYS A 205 2.97 -19.41 11.42
CA CYS A 205 3.88 -19.80 12.50
C CYS A 205 3.42 -21.09 13.19
N ALA A 206 4.39 -21.77 13.83
CA ALA A 206 4.15 -22.89 14.71
C ALA A 206 4.36 -22.43 16.16
N LEU A 207 3.35 -22.62 17.00
CA LEU A 207 3.41 -22.36 18.44
C LEU A 207 3.45 -23.68 19.21
N PRO A 208 3.94 -23.70 20.46
CA PRO A 208 3.90 -24.89 21.31
C PRO A 208 2.47 -25.40 21.51
N GLY A 209 2.27 -26.72 21.62
CA GLY A 209 0.94 -27.29 21.84
C GLY A 209 0.29 -26.91 23.19
N SER A 210 1.09 -26.43 24.15
CA SER A 210 0.61 -25.88 25.41
C SER A 210 0.26 -24.38 25.33
N PHE A 211 0.36 -23.77 24.15
CA PHE A 211 0.09 -22.34 23.97
C PHE A 211 -1.41 -22.07 24.13
N PRO A 212 -1.80 -21.02 24.86
CA PRO A 212 -3.20 -20.71 25.06
C PRO A 212 -3.87 -20.21 23.76
N GLU A 213 -4.96 -20.86 23.35
CA GLU A 213 -5.65 -20.55 22.09
C GLU A 213 -6.92 -19.71 22.27
N ASN A 214 -8.00 -20.31 22.78
CA ASN A 214 -9.32 -19.71 22.81
C ASN A 214 -9.86 -19.64 24.24
N PHE A 215 -10.23 -18.45 24.69
CA PHE A 215 -10.91 -18.22 25.97
C PHE A 215 -12.23 -17.50 25.73
N THR A 216 -13.26 -17.85 26.50
CA THR A 216 -14.53 -17.14 26.54
C THR A 216 -14.63 -16.40 27.86
N PHE A 217 -14.61 -15.07 27.80
CA PHE A 217 -14.86 -14.24 28.97
C PHE A 217 -16.36 -14.26 29.28
N LYS A 218 -16.71 -14.62 30.52
CA LYS A 218 -18.06 -14.44 31.04
C LYS A 218 -18.17 -13.00 31.55
N THR A 219 -18.92 -12.17 30.82
CA THR A 219 -19.46 -10.90 31.31
C THR A 219 -20.75 -11.13 32.06
#